data_AF-E8PN13-F1
#
_entry.id   AF-E8PN13-F1
#
_cell.length_a   1.000
_cell.length_b   1.000
_cell.length_c   1.000
_cell.angle_alpha   90.00
_cell.angle_beta   90.00
_cell.angle_gamma   90.00
#
_symmetry.space_group_name_H-M   'P 1'
#
loop_
_entity.id
_entity.type
_entity.pdbx_description
1 polymer ?
#
loop_
_entity_poly.entity_id
_entity_poly.type
_entity_poly.pdbx_seq_one_letter_code
_entity_poly.pdbx_strand_id
1 'polypeptide(L)' 'MKERSFALFLLALFLFLFPVSLVVPSPLGPWGLPPLYLYLYGSWGLVVLLALLLFHRP' A
#
# COMPACT_ATOMS: atom_id res chain seq x y z
N MET A 1 5.43 9.56 -18.90
CA MET A 1 4.26 9.68 -17.98
C MET A 1 3.45 8.39 -17.91
N LYS A 2 3.07 7.80 -19.06
CA LYS A 2 2.26 6.56 -19.12
C LYS A 2 2.90 5.37 -18.39
N GLU A 3 4.18 5.07 -18.64
CA GLU A 3 4.86 3.91 -18.06
C GLU A 3 4.97 4.00 -16.53
N ARG A 4 5.32 5.17 -15.99
CA ARG A 4 5.39 5.41 -14.53
C ARG A 4 4.03 5.23 -13.85
N SER A 5 2.96 5.71 -14.50
CA SER A 5 1.59 5.57 -13.98
C SER A 5 1.14 4.12 -14.02
N PHE A 6 1.48 3.40 -15.09
CA PHE A 6 1.18 1.98 -15.23
C PHE A 6 1.95 1.12 -14.21
N ALA A 7 3.23 1.41 -13.98
CA ALA A 7 4.03 0.74 -12.95
C ALA A 7 3.47 1.00 -11.54
N LEU A 8 3.10 2.24 -11.23
CA LEU A 8 2.49 2.59 -9.95
C LEU A 8 1.14 1.88 -9.76
N PHE A 9 0.34 1.80 -10.82
CA PHE A 9 -0.93 1.06 -10.81
C PHE A 9 -0.72 -0.44 -10.55
N LEU A 10 0.22 -1.09 -11.26
CA LEU A 10 0.52 -2.51 -11.04
C LEU A 10 1.07 -2.77 -9.63
N LEU A 11 1.90 -1.88 -9.10
CA LEU A 11 2.38 -1.95 -7.72
C LEU A 11 1.22 -1.85 -6.71
N ALA A 12 0.34 -0.86 -6.88
CA ALA A 12 -0.84 -0.71 -6.03
C ALA A 12 -1.73 -1.96 -6.12
N LEU A 13 -1.99 -2.45 -7.33
CA LEU A 13 -2.79 -3.64 -7.57
C LEU A 13 -2.18 -4.86 -6.86
N PHE A 14 -0.87 -5.05 -6.95
CA PHE A 14 -0.17 -6.11 -6.22
C PHE A 14 -0.33 -5.97 -4.71
N LEU A 15 -0.05 -4.79 -4.14
CA LEU A 15 -0.14 -4.54 -2.71
C LEU A 15 -1.56 -4.76 -2.15
N PHE A 16 -2.60 -4.35 -2.88
CA PHE A 16 -3.99 -4.48 -2.42
C PHE A 16 -4.63 -5.83 -2.72
N LEU A 17 -4.12 -6.63 -3.66
CA LEU A 17 -4.57 -8.02 -3.89
C LEU A 17 -3.91 -9.05 -2.99
N PHE A 18 -2.73 -8.77 -2.44
CA PHE A 18 -2.00 -9.73 -1.62
C PHE A 18 -2.33 -9.80 -0.10
N PRO A 19 -3.30 -9.07 0.50
CA PRO A 19 -3.53 -9.17 1.94
C PRO A 19 -4.27 -10.47 2.34
N VAL A 20 -4.40 -11.44 1.44
CA VAL A 20 -5.10 -12.71 1.63
C VAL A 20 -4.56 -13.50 2.84
N SER A 21 -3.27 -13.38 3.16
CA SER A 21 -2.65 -14.02 4.32
C SER A 21 -2.89 -13.30 5.65
N LEU A 22 -3.39 -12.06 5.64
CA LEU A 22 -3.64 -11.23 6.84
C LEU A 22 -5.10 -11.22 7.30
N VAL A 23 -5.98 -11.96 6.61
CA VAL A 23 -7.41 -12.10 6.97
C VAL A 23 -7.60 -12.96 8.23
N VAL A 24 -6.59 -13.73 8.62
CA VAL A 24 -6.61 -14.52 9.85
C VAL A 24 -6.62 -13.55 11.06
N PRO A 25 -7.52 -13.72 12.04
CA PRO A 25 -7.51 -12.93 13.27
C PRO A 25 -6.23 -13.25 14.06
N SER A 26 -5.17 -12.52 13.76
CA SER A 26 -3.91 -12.52 14.48
C SER A 26 -4.08 -11.66 15.74
N PRO A 27 -3.40 -11.97 16.86
CA PRO A 27 -3.35 -11.07 18.02
C PRO A 27 -3.01 -9.65 17.58
N LEU A 28 -3.60 -8.67 18.30
CA LEU A 28 -3.42 -7.25 18.02
C LEU A 28 -1.94 -6.96 17.75
N GLY A 29 -1.67 -6.34 16.60
CA GLY A 29 -0.33 -5.96 16.20
C GLY A 29 0.21 -4.84 17.07
N PRO A 30 1.37 -4.26 16.70
CA PRO A 30 1.92 -3.11 17.38
C PRO A 30 0.83 -2.04 17.62
N TRP A 31 0.84 -1.41 18.80
CA TRP A 31 -0.05 -0.30 19.15
C TRP A 31 -1.54 -0.68 19.24
N GLY A 32 -1.85 -1.97 19.34
CA GLY A 32 -3.24 -2.45 19.43
C GLY A 32 -3.97 -2.43 18.09
N LEU A 33 -3.25 -2.26 16.98
CA LEU A 33 -3.85 -2.19 15.65
C LEU A 33 -3.85 -3.56 14.97
N PRO A 34 -4.95 -3.96 14.30
CA PRO A 34 -4.95 -5.17 13.51
C PRO A 34 -3.84 -5.11 12.45
N PRO A 35 -3.05 -6.19 12.27
CA PRO A 35 -1.98 -6.22 11.26
C PRO A 35 -2.46 -5.89 9.85
N LEU A 36 -3.69 -6.27 9.51
CA LEU A 36 -4.34 -5.92 8.27
C LEU A 36 -4.44 -4.40 8.06
N TYR A 37 -4.82 -3.65 9.10
CA TYR A 37 -4.96 -2.20 9.03
C TYR A 37 -3.60 -1.54 8.80
N LEU A 38 -2.59 -1.95 9.59
CA LEU A 38 -1.21 -1.46 9.42
C LEU A 38 -0.69 -1.69 8.01
N TYR A 39 -0.94 -2.87 7.44
CA TYR A 39 -0.57 -3.20 6.07
C TYR A 39 -1.28 -2.31 5.06
N LEU A 40 -2.62 -2.22 5.11
CA LEU A 40 -3.41 -1.45 4.14
C LEU A 40 -3.05 0.04 4.16
N TYR A 41 -2.92 0.65 5.33
CA TYR A 41 -2.53 2.05 5.47
C TYR A 41 -1.07 2.29 5.06
N GLY A 42 -0.17 1.36 5.36
CA GLY A 42 1.23 1.41 4.92
C GLY A 42 1.35 1.34 3.40
N SER A 43 0.65 0.40 2.76
CA SER A 43 0.59 0.27 1.30
C SER A 43 -0.01 1.51 0.65
N TRP A 44 -1.08 2.06 1.21
CA TRP A 44 -1.68 3.30 0.73
C TRP A 44 -0.71 4.48 0.81
N GLY A 45 -0.09 4.69 1.98
CA GLY A 45 0.89 5.76 2.19
C GLY A 45 2.08 5.65 1.23
N LEU A 46 2.58 4.44 1.01
CA LEU A 46 3.66 4.19 0.05
C LEU A 46 3.28 4.58 -1.39
N VAL A 47 2.10 4.17 -1.84
CA VAL A 47 1.61 4.51 -3.21
C VAL A 47 1.46 6.02 -3.37
N VAL A 48 0.88 6.70 -2.37
CA VAL A 48 0.71 8.16 -2.40
C VAL A 48 2.07 8.88 -2.38
N LEU A 49 3.00 8.44 -1.54
CA LEU A 49 4.35 9.01 -1.47
C LEU A 49 5.08 8.86 -2.81
N LEU A 50 5.03 7.68 -3.41
CA LEU A 50 5.64 7.43 -4.71
C LEU A 50 4.97 8.24 -5.82
N ALA A 51 3.64 8.39 -5.79
CA ALA A 51 2.93 9.25 -6.73
C ALA A 51 3.40 10.71 -6.60
N LEU A 52 3.51 11.22 -5.37
CA LEU A 52 4.04 12.55 -5.11
C LEU A 52 5.46 12.68 -5.66
N LEU A 53 6.38 11.77 -5.33
CA LEU A 53 7.77 11.83 -5.81
C LEU A 53 7.90 11.72 -7.35
N LEU A 54 7.05 10.92 -8.00
CA LEU A 54 7.14 10.65 -9.45
C LEU A 54 6.47 11.70 -10.34
N PHE A 55 5.44 12.38 -9.81
CA PHE A 55 4.58 13.29 -10.57
C PHE A 55 4.57 14.72 -10.05
N HIS A 56 5.12 14.98 -8.86
CA HIS A 56 5.31 16.34 -8.40
C HIS A 56 6.33 17.03 -9.32
N ARG A 57 5.84 18.01 -10.08
CA ARG A 57 6.68 19.00 -10.75
C ARG A 57 6.55 20.30 -9.96
N PRO A 58 7.67 21.01 -9.72
CA PRO A 58 7.64 22.33 -9.10
C PRO A 58 6.89 23.34 -9.98
#